data_AF-A0A1A7KK14-F1
#
_entry.id   AF-A0A1A7KK14-F1
#
_cell.length_a   1.000
_cell.length_b   1.000
_cell.length_c   1.000
_cell.angle_alpha   90.00
_cell.angle_beta   90.00
_cell.angle_gamma   90.00
#
_symmetry.space_group_name_H-M   'P 1'
#
loop_
_entity.id
_entity.type
_entity.pdbx_description
1 polymer ?
#
loop_
_entity_poly.entity_id
_entity_poly.type
_entity_poly.pdbx_seq_one_letter_code
_entity_poly.pdbx_strand_id
1 'polypeptide(L)'
;MKKLLISTILLVGLSTGVMAQKHPTPPPHPSKTQLYNSKLNELNKRYNTEKKLIINHPIATKKMKQDQLKALNVRYQNEKKLLRAAK
;
A
#
# COMPACT_ATOMS: atom_id res chain seq x y z
N MET A 1 36.61 50.01 -15.77
CA MET A 1 35.94 48.87 -16.44
C MET A 1 35.99 47.54 -15.67
N LYS A 2 36.73 47.41 -14.55
CA LYS A 2 36.82 46.15 -13.78
C LYS A 2 35.54 45.75 -13.03
N LYS A 3 34.67 46.71 -12.69
CA LYS A 3 33.42 46.48 -11.93
C LYS A 3 32.34 45.76 -12.74
N LEU A 4 32.36 45.90 -14.07
CA LEU A 4 31.38 45.25 -14.96
C LEU A 4 31.65 43.75 -15.06
N LEU A 5 32.91 43.33 -15.11
CA LEU A 5 33.28 41.91 -15.12
C LEU A 5 32.81 41.16 -13.87
N ILE A 6 32.94 41.78 -12.70
CA ILE A 6 32.50 41.17 -11.43
C ILE A 6 30.98 41.01 -11.42
N SER A 7 30.24 42.01 -11.89
CA SER A 7 28.78 41.95 -11.97
C SER A 7 28.31 40.88 -12.95
N THR A 8 28.96 40.73 -14.11
CA THR A 8 28.62 39.70 -15.10
C THR A 8 28.92 38.29 -14.59
N ILE A 9 30.05 38.08 -13.91
CA ILE A 9 30.40 36.77 -13.33
C ILE A 9 29.41 36.40 -12.21
N LEU A 10 28.99 37.37 -11.39
CA LEU A 10 28.00 37.15 -10.34
C LEU A 10 26.62 36.81 -10.92
N LEU A 11 26.19 37.55 -11.96
CA LEU A 11 24.90 37.33 -12.63
C LEU A 11 24.85 35.97 -13.35
N VAL A 12 25.93 35.60 -14.03
CA VAL A 12 26.05 34.30 -14.71
C VAL A 12 26.15 33.16 -13.69
N GLY A 13 26.94 33.31 -12.63
CA GLY A 13 27.07 32.30 -11.56
C GLY A 13 25.78 32.07 -10.76
N LEU A 14 24.94 33.09 -10.60
CA LEU A 14 23.62 32.97 -9.97
C LEU A 14 22.59 32.31 -10.90
N SER A 15 22.71 32.50 -12.22
CA SER A 15 21.75 31.95 -13.20
C SER A 15 21.88 30.43 -13.43
N THR A 16 23.04 29.83 -13.16
CA THR A 16 23.29 28.39 -13.37
C THR A 16 22.78 27.50 -12.23
N GLY A 17 22.35 28.06 -11.10
CA GLY A 17 21.91 27.30 -9.93
C GLY A 17 20.47 26.77 -9.97
N VAL A 18 19.59 27.36 -10.79
CA VAL A 18 18.14 27.08 -10.75
C VAL A 18 17.75 25.87 -11.62
N MET A 19 18.52 25.56 -12.67
CA MET A 19 18.19 24.47 -13.61
C MET A 19 18.67 23.08 -13.16
N ALA A 20 19.44 23.01 -12.07
CA ALA A 20 20.00 21.75 -11.54
C ALA A 20 19.22 21.19 -10.33
N GLN A 21 18.09 21.80 -9.96
CA GLN A 21 17.20 21.21 -8.95
C GLN A 21 16.47 20.02 -9.58
N LYS A 22 17.08 18.83 -9.47
CA LYS A 22 16.43 17.56 -9.75
C LYS A 22 15.16 17.51 -8.91
N HIS A 23 14.01 17.66 -9.56
CA HIS A 23 12.70 17.50 -8.91
C HIS A 23 12.76 16.19 -8.11
N PRO A 24 12.50 16.19 -6.79
CA PRO A 24 12.52 14.96 -6.02
C PRO A 24 11.58 13.98 -6.73
N THR A 25 12.13 12.86 -7.17
CA THR A 25 11.35 11.84 -7.87
C THR A 25 10.18 11.47 -6.96
N PRO A 26 8.94 11.41 -7.49
CA PRO A 26 7.79 10.99 -6.70
C PRO A 26 8.13 9.70 -5.94
N PRO A 27 7.68 9.55 -4.68
CA PRO A 27 7.96 8.34 -3.93
C PRO A 27 7.52 7.13 -4.75
N PRO A 28 8.28 6.02 -4.74
CA PRO A 28 7.97 4.87 -5.58
C PRO A 28 6.57 4.36 -5.24
N HIS A 29 5.64 4.59 -6.16
CA HIS A 29 4.28 4.07 -6.01
C HIS A 29 4.33 2.54 -6.12
N PRO A 30 3.58 1.82 -5.27
CA PRO A 30 3.56 0.36 -5.32
C PRO A 30 3.01 -0.10 -6.67
N SER A 31 3.64 -1.14 -7.22
CA SER A 31 3.14 -1.77 -8.45
C SER A 31 1.77 -2.41 -8.21
N LYS A 32 0.97 -2.59 -9.26
CA LYS A 32 -0.32 -3.30 -9.19
C LYS A 32 -0.19 -4.67 -8.50
N THR A 33 0.89 -5.38 -8.79
CA THR A 33 1.22 -6.67 -8.15
C THR A 33 1.52 -6.53 -6.66
N GLN A 34 2.27 -5.50 -6.25
CA GLN A 34 2.55 -5.24 -4.84
C GLN A 34 1.27 -4.87 -4.08
N LEU A 35 0.38 -4.07 -4.67
CA LEU A 35 -0.92 -3.75 -4.09
C LEU A 35 -1.80 -4.98 -3.92
N TYR A 36 -1.91 -5.81 -4.96
CA TYR A 36 -2.65 -7.08 -4.91
C TYR A 36 -2.11 -7.99 -3.80
N ASN A 37 -0.78 -8.19 -3.74
CA ASN A 37 -0.15 -9.05 -2.74
C ASN A 37 -0.34 -8.51 -1.32
N SER A 38 -0.19 -7.19 -1.13
CA SER A 38 -0.44 -6.54 0.15
C SER A 38 -1.89 -6.79 0.60
N LYS A 39 -2.85 -6.61 -0.30
CA LYS A 39 -4.26 -6.81 0.01
C LYS A 39 -4.62 -8.27 0.27
N LEU A 40 -4.04 -9.20 -0.49
CA LEU A 40 -4.21 -10.63 -0.26
C LEU A 40 -3.65 -11.06 1.10
N ASN A 41 -2.51 -10.51 1.50
CA ASN A 41 -1.90 -10.78 2.80
C ASN A 41 -2.78 -10.23 3.94
N GLU A 42 -3.32 -9.02 3.80
CA GLU A 42 -4.27 -8.46 4.75
C GLU A 42 -5.54 -9.33 4.88
N LEU A 43 -6.11 -9.77 3.76
CA LEU A 43 -7.28 -10.65 3.71
C LEU A 43 -7.02 -11.97 4.47
N ASN A 44 -5.87 -12.60 4.21
CA ASN A 44 -5.48 -13.84 4.88
C ASN A 44 -5.31 -13.64 6.40
N LYS A 45 -4.72 -12.51 6.82
CA LYS A 45 -4.58 -12.17 8.25
C LYS A 45 -5.94 -12.05 8.91
N ARG A 46 -6.86 -11.28 8.33
CA ARG A 46 -8.22 -11.10 8.85
C ARG A 46 -8.96 -12.43 8.98
N TYR A 47 -8.95 -13.25 7.93
CA TYR A 47 -9.55 -14.58 7.94
C TYR A 47 -9.02 -15.46 9.06
N ASN A 48 -7.69 -15.51 9.24
CA ASN A 48 -7.08 -16.33 10.29
C ASN A 48 -7.41 -15.83 11.71
N THR A 49 -7.48 -14.51 11.89
CA THR A 49 -7.88 -13.90 13.16
C THR A 49 -9.34 -14.22 13.48
N GLU A 50 -10.27 -13.98 12.54
CA GLU A 50 -11.69 -14.30 12.72
C GLU A 50 -11.91 -15.79 12.98
N LYS A 51 -11.23 -16.66 12.23
CA LYS A 51 -11.29 -18.12 12.43
C LYS A 51 -10.88 -18.52 13.85
N LYS A 52 -9.78 -17.96 14.38
CA LYS A 52 -9.33 -18.23 15.75
C LYS A 52 -10.35 -17.76 16.79
N LEU A 53 -10.94 -16.57 16.59
CA LEU A 53 -11.98 -16.04 17.48
C LEU A 53 -13.23 -16.93 17.50
N ILE A 54 -13.67 -17.44 16.35
CA ILE A 54 -14.81 -18.35 16.26
C ILE A 54 -14.52 -19.67 16.99
N ILE A 55 -13.34 -20.26 16.76
CA ILE A 55 -12.98 -21.55 17.37
C ILE A 55 -12.90 -21.43 18.90
N ASN A 56 -12.24 -20.38 19.38
CA ASN A 56 -11.99 -20.12 20.80
C ASN A 56 -13.17 -19.44 21.51
N HIS A 57 -14.33 -19.32 20.86
CA HIS A 57 -15.47 -18.62 21.41
C HIS A 57 -16.00 -19.34 22.68
N PRO A 58 -16.06 -18.67 23.85
CA PRO A 58 -16.27 -19.31 25.14
C PRO A 58 -17.69 -19.84 25.34
N ILE A 59 -18.68 -19.16 24.78
CA ILE A 59 -20.11 -19.47 25.00
C ILE A 59 -20.81 -20.06 23.77
N ALA A 60 -20.11 -20.17 22.62
CA ALA A 60 -20.77 -20.61 21.39
C ALA A 60 -20.84 -22.13 21.33
N THR A 61 -22.01 -22.64 20.97
CA THR A 61 -22.20 -24.08 20.74
C THR A 61 -21.39 -24.54 19.52
N LYS A 62 -21.14 -25.84 19.42
CA LYS A 62 -20.43 -26.44 18.27
C LYS A 62 -21.11 -26.10 16.94
N LYS A 63 -22.44 -26.15 16.89
CA LYS A 63 -23.24 -25.84 15.70
C LYS A 63 -23.07 -24.38 15.29
N MET A 64 -23.18 -23.45 16.24
CA MET A 64 -22.96 -22.02 15.98
C MET A 64 -21.57 -21.73 15.43
N LYS A 65 -20.52 -22.33 16.02
CA LYS A 65 -19.15 -22.18 15.53
C LYS A 65 -18.99 -22.70 14.09
N GLN A 66 -19.62 -23.84 13.79
CA GLN A 66 -19.58 -24.43 12.45
C GLN A 66 -20.29 -23.55 11.41
N ASP A 67 -21.45 -22.99 11.76
CA ASP A 67 -22.19 -22.09 10.88
C ASP A 67 -21.41 -20.79 10.64
N GLN A 68 -20.80 -20.22 11.67
CA GLN A 68 -19.91 -19.06 11.58
C GLN A 68 -18.68 -19.33 10.70
N LEU A 69 -18.04 -20.50 10.85
CA LEU A 69 -16.92 -20.90 10.00
C LEU A 69 -17.33 -21.05 8.54
N LYS A 70 -18.52 -21.60 8.27
CA LYS A 70 -19.06 -21.70 6.91
C LYS A 70 -19.30 -20.32 6.29
N ALA A 71 -19.92 -19.41 7.04
CA ALA A 71 -20.14 -18.04 6.60
C ALA A 71 -18.82 -17.29 6.34
N LEU A 72 -17.83 -17.45 7.24
CA LEU A 72 -16.49 -16.88 7.09
C LEU A 72 -15.79 -17.39 5.82
N ASN A 73 -15.86 -18.70 5.56
CA ASN A 73 -15.28 -19.30 4.37
C ASN A 73 -15.90 -18.75 3.09
N VAL A 74 -17.23 -18.61 3.04
CA VAL A 74 -17.92 -18.05 1.86
C VAL A 74 -17.46 -16.62 1.59
N ARG A 75 -17.44 -15.77 2.63
CA ARG A 75 -16.94 -14.38 2.53
C ARG A 75 -15.50 -14.34 2.02
N TYR A 76 -14.60 -15.12 2.63
CA TYR A 76 -13.20 -15.18 2.23
C TYR A 76 -13.02 -15.58 0.76
N GLN A 77 -13.75 -16.59 0.29
CA GLN A 77 -13.67 -17.02 -1.11
C GLN A 77 -14.21 -15.96 -2.07
N ASN A 78 -15.29 -15.27 -1.70
CA ASN A 78 -15.85 -14.18 -2.50
C ASN A 78 -14.86 -13.01 -2.62
N GLU A 79 -14.32 -12.54 -1.49
CA GLU A 79 -13.32 -11.47 -1.47
C GLU A 79 -12.05 -11.86 -2.25
N LYS A 80 -11.60 -13.10 -2.13
CA LYS A 80 -10.45 -13.62 -2.89
C LYS A 80 -10.71 -13.66 -4.40
N LYS A 81 -11.93 -14.02 -4.82
CA LYS A 81 -12.33 -13.98 -6.24
C LYS A 81 -12.37 -12.55 -6.76
N LEU A 82 -12.92 -11.60 -5.99
CA LEU A 82 -12.94 -10.18 -6.34
C LEU A 82 -11.54 -9.60 -6.48
N LEU A 83 -10.63 -9.92 -5.54
CA LEU A 83 -9.22 -9.49 -5.65
C LEU A 83 -8.54 -10.07 -6.88
N ARG A 84 -8.84 -11.32 -7.24
CA ARG A 84 -8.30 -11.94 -8.46
C ARG A 84 -8.83 -11.29 -9.74
N ALA A 85 -10.10 -10.87 -9.75
CA ALA A 85 -10.68 -10.15 -10.88
C ALA A 85 -10.11 -8.72 -11.02
N ALA A 86 -9.63 -8.13 -9.92
CA ALA A 86 -9.01 -6.80 -9.89
C ALA A 86 -7.48 -6.80 -10.11
N LYS A 87 -6.87 -7.98 -10.24
CA LYS A 87 -5.42 -8.15 -10.48
C LYS A 87 -5.08 -7.88 -11.94
#